data_AF-A0A1Y2CQJ6-F1
#
_entry.id   AF-A0A1Y2CQJ6-F1
#
_cell.length_a   1.000
_cell.length_b   1.000
_cell.length_c   1.000
_cell.angle_alpha   90.00
_cell.angle_beta   90.00
_cell.angle_gamma   90.00
#
_symmetry.space_group_name_H-M   'P 1'
#
loop_
_entity.id
_entity.type
_entity.pdbx_description
1 polymer ?
#
loop_
_entity_poly.entity_id
_entity_poly.type
_entity_poly.pdbx_seq_one_letter_code
_entity_poly.pdbx_strand_id
1 'polypeptide(L)'
;MASWLWSSSKTAEAPSGIPDRSARQQCWDARDRYFGCLDKNSIVVPGQEEGKTCKAEDTDYRKLCAASWVEYFNKRRVLQLRQDLMEAKAAEQRASGGPITGVKA
;
A
#
# COMPACT_ATOMS: atom_id res chain seq x y z
N MET A 1 -14.59 42.86 -11.48
CA MET A 1 -14.40 42.22 -10.16
C MET A 1 -15.35 41.03 -10.11
N ALA A 2 -14.90 39.85 -10.56
CA ALA A 2 -15.78 38.68 -10.63
C ALA A 2 -15.61 37.84 -9.36
N SER A 3 -16.66 37.87 -8.55
CA SER A 3 -16.79 37.14 -7.29
C SER A 3 -16.72 35.64 -7.51
N TRP A 4 -15.72 35.01 -6.89
CA TRP A 4 -15.64 33.56 -6.73
C TRP A 4 -16.65 33.17 -5.66
N LEU A 5 -17.90 32.96 -6.09
CA LEU A 5 -18.95 32.39 -5.28
C LEU A 5 -18.61 30.92 -5.02
N TRP A 6 -17.81 30.71 -3.99
CA TRP A 6 -17.71 29.46 -3.23
C TRP A 6 -19.11 29.10 -2.74
N SER A 7 -19.83 28.31 -3.54
CA SER A 7 -21.05 27.65 -3.12
C SER A 7 -21.16 26.32 -3.84
N SER A 8 -20.86 25.25 -3.11
CA SER A 8 -21.34 23.92 -3.43
C SER A 8 -21.68 23.21 -2.14
N SER A 9 -22.83 23.60 -1.59
CA SER A 9 -23.67 22.71 -0.80
C SER A 9 -24.25 21.66 -1.76
N LYS A 10 -23.55 20.54 -1.92
CA LYS A 10 -24.18 19.27 -2.26
C LYS A 10 -23.87 18.29 -1.14
N THR A 11 -24.85 18.09 -0.28
CA THR A 11 -24.99 16.87 0.51
C THR A 11 -25.03 15.71 -0.50
N ALA A 12 -23.90 15.05 -0.68
CA ALA A 12 -23.81 13.84 -1.46
C ALA A 12 -24.28 12.70 -0.55
N GLU A 13 -25.51 12.26 -0.75
CA GLU A 13 -25.98 10.94 -0.35
C GLU A 13 -24.92 9.91 -0.79
N ALA A 14 -24.35 9.16 0.16
CA ALA A 14 -23.21 8.30 -0.11
C ALA A 14 -23.61 7.22 -1.14
N PRO A 15 -22.96 7.14 -2.32
CA PRO A 15 -23.18 6.03 -3.22
C PRO A 15 -22.78 4.73 -2.52
N SER A 16 -23.60 3.69 -2.70
CA SER A 16 -23.49 2.33 -2.16
C SER A 16 -22.22 1.55 -2.57
N GLY A 17 -21.18 2.24 -3.03
CA GLY A 17 -19.82 1.73 -3.28
C GLY A 17 -18.73 2.44 -2.45
N ILE A 18 -19.07 3.45 -1.64
CA ILE A 18 -18.12 4.06 -0.70
C ILE A 18 -18.25 3.31 0.62
N PRO A 19 -17.22 2.59 1.07
CA PRO A 19 -17.27 1.95 2.38
C PRO A 19 -17.40 3.03 3.46
N ASP A 20 -18.45 2.89 4.27
CA ASP A 20 -18.64 3.69 5.48
C ASP A 20 -17.38 3.61 6.36
N ARG A 21 -17.17 4.64 7.19
CA ARG A 21 -15.94 4.77 8.00
C ARG A 21 -15.63 3.49 8.80
N SER A 22 -16.65 2.83 9.35
CA SER A 22 -16.51 1.56 10.07
C SER A 22 -16.00 0.42 9.18
N ALA A 23 -16.55 0.27 7.97
CA ALA A 23 -16.11 -0.75 7.01
C ALA A 23 -14.65 -0.53 6.57
N ARG A 24 -14.24 0.73 6.39
CA ARG A 24 -12.82 1.05 6.11
C ARG A 24 -11.90 0.66 7.27
N GLN A 25 -12.31 0.93 8.51
CA GLN A 25 -11.53 0.55 9.66
C GLN A 25 -11.34 -0.97 9.73
N GLN A 26 -12.41 -1.74 9.52
CA GLN A 26 -12.35 -3.21 9.48
C GLN A 26 -11.41 -3.71 8.38
N CYS A 27 -11.46 -3.10 7.19
CA CYS A 27 -10.53 -3.43 6.11
C CYS A 27 -9.06 -3.12 6.48
N TRP A 28 -8.78 -1.97 7.09
CA TRP A 28 -7.42 -1.61 7.53
C TRP A 28 -6.92 -2.56 8.61
N ASP A 29 -7.75 -2.90 9.59
CA ASP A 29 -7.39 -3.85 10.65
C ASP A 29 -7.10 -5.24 10.08
N ALA A 30 -7.90 -5.70 9.11
CA ALA A 30 -7.69 -6.97 8.42
C ALA A 30 -6.42 -6.97 7.57
N ARG A 31 -6.16 -5.87 6.84
CA ARG A 31 -4.91 -5.66 6.09
C ARG A 31 -3.70 -5.77 7.02
N ASP A 32 -3.73 -5.08 8.16
CA ASP A 32 -2.60 -5.01 9.07
C ASP A 32 -2.33 -6.37 9.74
N ARG A 33 -3.37 -7.16 10.02
CA ARG A 33 -3.22 -8.56 10.47
C ARG A 33 -2.57 -9.43 9.40
N TYR A 34 -3.04 -9.35 8.15
CA TYR A 34 -2.48 -10.12 7.05
C TYR A 34 -1.01 -9.75 6.80
N PHE A 35 -0.71 -8.47 6.67
CA PHE A 35 0.65 -7.98 6.46
C PHE A 35 1.57 -8.28 7.65
N GLY A 36 1.06 -8.17 8.88
CA GLY A 36 1.81 -8.59 10.07
C GLY A 36 2.11 -10.09 10.10
N CYS A 37 1.24 -10.93 9.54
CA CYS A 37 1.52 -12.36 9.38
C CYS A 37 2.59 -12.61 8.31
N LEU A 38 2.51 -11.92 7.16
CA LEU A 38 3.53 -11.97 6.11
C LEU A 38 4.91 -11.58 6.65
N ASP A 39 4.98 -10.49 7.42
CA ASP A 39 6.23 -9.98 8.03
C ASP A 39 6.85 -11.01 8.98
N LYS A 40 6.05 -11.65 9.83
CA LYS A 40 6.51 -12.71 10.76
C LYS A 40 7.09 -13.92 10.04
N ASN A 41 6.59 -14.22 8.84
CA ASN A 41 7.03 -15.35 8.03
C ASN A 41 8.07 -14.94 6.97
N SER A 42 8.56 -13.70 7.00
CA SER A 42 9.51 -13.15 6.01
C SER A 42 9.01 -13.24 4.57
N ILE A 43 7.69 -13.17 4.36
CA ILE A 43 7.05 -13.20 3.04
C ILE A 43 6.89 -11.76 2.55
N VAL A 44 7.64 -11.43 1.51
CA VAL A 44 7.67 -10.08 0.94
C VAL A 44 6.47 -9.84 0.02
N VAL A 45 6.16 -10.80 -0.85
CA VAL A 45 5.16 -10.64 -1.90
C VAL A 45 3.82 -11.24 -1.43
N PRO A 46 2.78 -10.42 -1.24
CA PRO A 46 1.45 -10.92 -0.87
C PRO A 46 0.93 -11.92 -1.92
N GLY A 47 0.38 -13.05 -1.47
CA GLY A 47 -0.15 -14.11 -2.34
C GLY A 47 0.87 -15.11 -2.88
N GLN A 48 2.16 -15.00 -2.52
CA GLN A 48 3.18 -16.03 -2.79
C GLN A 48 3.47 -16.89 -1.55
N GLU A 49 2.44 -17.14 -0.75
CA GLU A 49 2.56 -17.83 0.52
C GLU A 49 2.55 -19.34 0.31
N GLU A 50 3.49 -20.04 0.95
CA GLU A 50 3.55 -21.50 0.85
C GLU A 50 2.50 -22.16 1.75
N GLY A 51 1.68 -23.02 1.15
CA GLY A 51 0.75 -23.89 1.85
C GLY A 51 -0.43 -23.16 2.52
N LYS A 52 -0.48 -23.20 3.85
CA LYS A 52 -1.57 -22.62 4.68
C LYS A 52 -1.15 -21.38 5.44
N THR A 53 0.07 -20.89 5.22
CA THR A 53 0.63 -19.74 5.91
C THR A 53 -0.24 -18.51 5.67
N CYS A 54 -0.64 -17.84 6.77
CA CYS A 54 -1.53 -16.66 6.82
C CYS A 54 -2.84 -16.75 6.02
N LYS A 55 -3.29 -17.96 5.68
CA LYS A 55 -4.48 -18.16 4.83
C LYS A 55 -5.76 -17.64 5.47
N ALA A 56 -5.87 -17.71 6.80
CA ALA A 56 -7.02 -17.18 7.52
C ALA A 56 -7.08 -15.65 7.38
N GLU A 57 -5.95 -15.00 7.60
CA GLU A 57 -5.80 -13.55 7.50
C GLU A 57 -5.98 -13.05 6.07
N ASP A 58 -5.46 -13.75 5.04
CA ASP A 58 -5.71 -13.42 3.62
C ASP A 58 -7.21 -13.51 3.29
N THR A 59 -7.88 -14.54 3.79
CA THR A 59 -9.32 -14.74 3.56
C THR A 59 -10.13 -13.61 4.16
N ASP A 60 -9.85 -13.24 5.41
CA ASP A 60 -10.54 -12.12 6.08
C ASP A 60 -10.23 -10.78 5.42
N TYR A 61 -8.97 -10.56 5.04
CA TYR A 61 -8.53 -9.36 4.34
C TYR A 61 -9.28 -9.17 3.01
N ARG A 62 -9.38 -10.22 2.18
CA ARG A 62 -10.11 -10.19 0.91
C ARG A 62 -11.62 -10.07 1.08
N LYS A 63 -12.17 -10.56 2.20
CA LYS A 63 -13.60 -10.46 2.52
C LYS A 63 -13.99 -9.08 3.02
N LEU A 64 -13.14 -8.45 3.83
CA LEU A 64 -13.43 -7.17 4.49
C LEU A 64 -13.05 -5.96 3.63
N CYS A 65 -12.11 -6.13 2.69
CA CYS A 65 -11.68 -5.06 1.80
C CYS A 65 -12.32 -5.15 0.41
N ALA A 66 -12.52 -4.00 -0.22
CA ALA A 66 -12.84 -3.95 -1.65
C ALA A 66 -11.66 -4.49 -2.48
N ALA A 67 -11.95 -5.21 -3.57
CA ALA A 67 -10.92 -5.82 -4.42
C ALA A 67 -9.89 -4.80 -4.95
N SER A 68 -10.33 -3.60 -5.31
CA SER A 68 -9.45 -2.51 -5.76
C SER A 68 -8.51 -2.02 -4.67
N TRP A 69 -8.95 -2.06 -3.40
CA TRP A 69 -8.12 -1.70 -2.25
C TRP A 69 -7.06 -2.77 -1.99
N VAL A 70 -7.47 -4.05 -2.05
CA VAL A 70 -6.55 -5.18 -1.91
C VAL A 70 -5.44 -5.12 -2.96
N GLU A 71 -5.81 -4.91 -4.23
CA GLU A 71 -4.87 -4.76 -5.32
C GLU A 71 -3.90 -3.59 -5.08
N TYR A 72 -4.42 -2.43 -4.70
CA TYR A 72 -3.61 -1.26 -4.42
C TYR A 72 -2.62 -1.49 -3.27
N PHE A 73 -3.08 -2.01 -2.13
CA PHE A 73 -2.23 -2.24 -0.95
C PHE A 73 -1.15 -3.28 -1.22
N ASN A 74 -1.47 -4.36 -1.94
CA ASN A 74 -0.50 -5.39 -2.29
C ASN A 74 0.60 -4.82 -3.19
N LYS A 75 0.21 -4.02 -4.22
CA LYS A 75 1.17 -3.30 -5.05
C LYS A 75 2.01 -2.33 -4.23
N ARG A 76 1.38 -1.57 -3.32
CA ARG A 76 2.07 -0.57 -2.49
C ARG A 76 3.14 -1.20 -1.61
N ARG A 77 2.87 -2.35 -0.99
CA ARG A 77 3.84 -3.07 -0.14
C ARG A 77 5.11 -3.45 -0.91
N VAL A 78 4.97 -4.00 -2.11
CA VAL A 78 6.13 -4.39 -2.96
C VAL A 78 6.89 -3.17 -3.48
N LEU A 79 6.18 -2.13 -3.90
CA LEU A 79 6.80 -0.90 -4.38
C LEU A 79 7.58 -0.17 -3.28
N GLN A 80 7.02 -0.11 -2.07
CA GLN A 80 7.69 0.51 -0.93
C GLN A 80 8.99 -0.23 -0.62
N LEU A 81 8.97 -1.56 -0.52
CA LEU A 81 10.20 -2.32 -0.29
C LEU A 81 11.24 -2.08 -1.39
N ARG A 82 10.82 -2.06 -2.66
CA ARG A 82 11.73 -1.80 -3.78
C ARG A 82 12.35 -0.40 -3.68
N GLN A 83 11.58 0.60 -3.29
CA GLN A 83 12.05 1.97 -3.08
C GLN A 83 13.10 2.00 -1.96
N ASP A 84 12.79 1.41 -0.81
CA ASP A 84 13.67 1.38 0.35
C ASP A 84 15.00 0.68 0.03
N LEU A 85 14.97 -0.42 -0.74
CA LEU A 85 16.18 -1.12 -1.20
C LEU A 85 17.03 -0.28 -2.16
N MET A 86 16.40 0.49 -3.06
CA MET A 86 17.15 1.38 -3.95
C MET A 86 17.80 2.52 -3.19
N GLU A 87 17.10 3.10 -2.21
CA GLU A 87 17.63 4.16 -1.36
C GLU A 87 18.80 3.66 -0.50
N ALA A 88 18.67 2.49 0.10
CA ALA A 88 19.75 1.84 0.85
C ALA A 88 20.99 1.62 -0.03
N LYS A 89 20.81 1.03 -1.23
CA LYS A 89 21.90 0.81 -2.18
C LYS A 89 22.56 2.13 -2.64
N ALA A 90 21.77 3.17 -2.88
CA ALA A 90 22.29 4.48 -3.26
C ALA A 90 23.03 5.17 -2.09
N ALA A 91 22.64 4.94 -0.84
CA ALA A 91 23.36 5.43 0.33
C ALA A 91 24.70 4.70 0.50
N GLU A 92 24.73 3.38 0.32
CA GLU A 92 25.95 2.57 0.33
C GLU A 92 26.95 3.00 -0.75
N GLN A 93 26.48 3.28 -1.97
CA GLN A 93 27.32 3.78 -3.07
C GLN A 93 27.96 5.14 -2.74
N ARG A 94 27.21 6.04 -2.09
CA ARG A 94 27.74 7.32 -1.62
C ARG A 94 28.76 7.16 -0.51
N ALA A 95 28.52 6.23 0.44
CA ALA A 95 29.43 5.95 1.54
C ALA A 95 30.73 5.27 1.09
N SER A 96 30.67 4.43 0.05
CA SER A 96 31.82 3.70 -0.51
C SER A 96 32.63 4.49 -1.55
N GLY A 97 32.28 5.75 -1.83
CA GLY A 97 33.00 6.58 -2.80
C GLY A 97 32.89 6.11 -4.26
N GLY A 98 31.84 5.36 -4.61
CA GLY A 98 31.62 4.82 -5.96
C GLY A 98 31.46 5.92 -7.03
N PRO A 99 31.90 5.66 -8.29
CA PRO A 99 32.23 6.72 -9.23
C PRO A 99 31.03 7.48 -9.78
N ILE A 100 31.19 8.80 -9.85
CA ILE A 100 30.52 9.71 -10.79
C ILE A 100 30.84 9.26 -12.22
N THR A 101 30.03 8.36 -12.80
CA THR A 101 30.21 7.98 -14.20
C THR A 101 29.75 9.13 -15.11
N GLY A 102 30.76 9.87 -15.58
CA GLY A 102 30.82 10.79 -16.70
C GLY A 102 29.57 11.00 -17.55
N VAL A 103 29.00 12.20 -17.43
CA VAL A 103 28.48 12.93 -18.60
C VAL A 103 29.63 13.83 -19.06
N LYS A 104 30.33 13.40 -20.11
CA LYS A 104 31.17 14.29 -20.93
C LYS A 104 30.34 14.60 -22.18
N ALA A 105 30.03 15.88 -22.36
CA ALA A 105 29.40 16.43 -23.57
C ALA A 105 30.38 16.40 -24.75
#